data_AF-A0A1Y2JAS6-F1
#
_entry.id   AF-A0A1Y2JAS6-F1
#
_cell.length_a   1.000
_cell.length_b   1.000
_cell.length_c   1.000
_cell.angle_alpha   90.00
_cell.angle_beta   90.00
_cell.angle_gamma   90.00
#
_symmetry.space_group_name_H-M   'P 1'
#
loop_
_entity.id
_entity.type
_entity.pdbx_description
1 polymer ?
#
loop_
_entity_poly.entity_id
_entity_poly.type
_entity_poly.pdbx_seq_one_letter_code
_entity_poly.pdbx_strand_id
1 'polypeptide(L)'
;MKTFIRVVELWVPDRTRMRLEFGGGLYGEGLSAFRDVSEGLHFGYDEGLPGKAWTSGHPVILTRFTDSYFRRTDQAIAAGLTCGVAVPVFSGEFLQAVMVLFCGDDEAHVGAIELWHNDAETSHEMALVDGYYGTADMFEFNSRHTRFPRGFGLPGRIWKAGLPLIIKDLHDARSFLRWEDAAKVGINLGVGVPYRTGTDQTWVLTFLSAQATPIARRFEIWVPDEARSALVFRAGDCSGQTDLAALYAAKSIAKGEGSIGGAWATGMPALNDDLARDGSVAALQACASGLSQMVVLPVIGNARLDAVLAWYL
;
A
#
# COMPACT_ATOMS: atom_id res chain seq x y z
N MET A 1 15.57 9.24 8.43
CA MET A 1 15.55 7.77 8.26
C MET A 1 14.99 7.49 6.88
N LYS A 2 15.62 6.63 6.09
CA LYS A 2 15.11 6.27 4.76
C LYS A 2 14.02 5.19 4.91
N THR A 3 12.90 5.37 4.25
CA THR A 3 11.81 4.39 4.19
C THR A 3 12.06 3.37 3.09
N PHE A 4 11.46 2.17 3.20
CA PHE A 4 11.53 1.16 2.14
C PHE A 4 10.94 1.67 0.82
N ILE A 5 9.77 2.29 0.89
CA ILE A 5 9.13 2.94 -0.24
C ILE A 5 9.92 4.22 -0.53
N ARG A 6 10.50 4.31 -1.74
CA ARG A 6 11.36 5.42 -2.18
C ARG A 6 10.68 6.31 -3.20
N VAL A 7 9.76 5.74 -3.96
CA VAL A 7 8.94 6.46 -4.93
C VAL A 7 7.51 5.96 -4.85
N VAL A 8 6.56 6.88 -4.96
CA VAL A 8 5.15 6.56 -5.21
C VAL A 8 4.70 7.35 -6.42
N GLU A 9 4.12 6.68 -7.40
CA GLU A 9 3.57 7.30 -8.60
C GLU A 9 2.08 7.02 -8.69
N LEU A 10 1.37 7.98 -9.25
CA LEU A 10 -0.03 7.86 -9.57
C LEU A 10 -0.21 7.91 -11.08
N TRP A 11 -0.80 6.85 -11.63
CA TRP A 11 -1.10 6.73 -13.06
C TRP A 11 -2.61 6.76 -13.24
N VAL A 12 -3.13 7.75 -13.97
CA VAL A 12 -4.57 7.98 -14.11
C VAL A 12 -5.01 7.71 -15.55
N PRO A 13 -6.23 7.19 -15.80
CA PRO A 13 -6.73 7.07 -17.16
C PRO A 13 -6.77 8.43 -17.86
N ASP A 14 -6.27 8.49 -19.09
CA ASP A 14 -6.39 9.68 -19.94
C ASP A 14 -7.86 10.00 -20.25
N ARG A 15 -8.11 11.11 -20.93
CA ARG A 15 -9.49 11.52 -21.31
C ARG A 15 -10.23 10.48 -22.15
N THR A 16 -9.52 9.65 -22.90
CA THR A 16 -10.10 8.57 -23.72
C THR A 16 -10.30 7.28 -22.92
N ARG A 17 -9.68 7.18 -21.74
CA ARG A 17 -9.62 5.99 -20.88
C ARG A 17 -9.02 4.77 -21.55
N MET A 18 -8.22 4.97 -22.61
CA MET A 18 -7.54 3.90 -23.35
C MET A 18 -6.09 3.70 -22.89
N ARG A 19 -5.52 4.70 -22.20
CA ARG A 19 -4.16 4.69 -21.67
C ARG A 19 -4.12 5.33 -20.29
N LEU A 20 -3.06 5.04 -19.55
CA LEU A 20 -2.70 5.70 -18.32
C LEU A 20 -1.66 6.79 -18.61
N GLU A 21 -1.86 7.97 -18.03
CA GLU A 21 -0.93 9.10 -18.03
C GLU A 21 -0.43 9.38 -16.60
N PHE A 22 0.71 10.08 -16.50
CA PHE A 22 1.30 10.41 -15.21
C PHE A 22 0.44 11.46 -14.48
N GLY A 23 -0.16 11.08 -13.35
CA GLY A 23 -1.02 11.92 -12.53
C GLY A 23 -0.30 12.60 -11.36
N GLY A 24 0.93 12.21 -11.06
CA GLY A 24 1.75 12.77 -9.97
C GLY A 24 2.68 11.74 -9.35
N GLY A 25 3.62 12.20 -8.52
CA GLY A 25 4.49 11.29 -7.79
C GLY A 25 5.21 11.93 -6.62
N LEU A 26 5.51 11.12 -5.61
CA LEU A 26 6.38 11.42 -4.49
C LEU A 26 7.73 10.75 -4.76
N TYR A 27 8.79 11.55 -4.79
CA TYR A 27 10.15 11.08 -5.07
C TYR A 27 11.07 11.52 -3.94
N GLY A 28 11.84 10.58 -3.38
CA GLY A 28 12.91 10.90 -2.46
C GLY A 28 14.03 11.72 -3.12
N GLU A 29 14.91 12.28 -2.30
CA GLU A 29 16.09 13.03 -2.77
C GLU A 29 16.95 12.20 -3.75
N GLY A 30 17.42 12.86 -4.81
CA GLY A 30 18.30 12.25 -5.82
C GLY A 30 17.57 11.44 -6.91
N LEU A 31 16.24 11.42 -6.93
CA LEU A 31 15.44 10.61 -7.86
C LEU A 31 14.81 11.41 -9.02
N SER A 32 15.28 12.63 -9.29
CA SER A 32 14.75 13.49 -10.35
C SER A 32 14.88 12.87 -11.74
N ALA A 33 16.01 12.22 -12.05
CA ALA A 33 16.20 11.57 -13.35
C ALA A 33 15.19 10.45 -13.60
N PHE A 34 14.81 9.71 -12.55
CA PHE A 34 13.76 8.69 -12.65
C PHE A 34 12.39 9.36 -12.85
N ARG A 35 12.11 10.42 -12.10
CA ARG A 35 10.89 11.24 -12.24
C ARG A 35 10.72 11.77 -13.68
N ASP A 36 11.75 12.40 -14.23
CA ASP A 36 11.69 13.04 -15.56
C ASP A 36 11.30 12.04 -16.65
N VAL A 37 11.82 10.80 -16.58
CA VAL A 37 11.42 9.73 -17.50
C VAL A 37 9.96 9.31 -17.27
N SER A 38 9.52 9.21 -16.02
CA SER A 38 8.13 8.87 -15.67
C SER A 38 7.13 9.83 -16.26
N GLU A 39 7.38 11.13 -16.14
CA GLU A 39 6.44 12.19 -16.56
C GLU A 39 6.14 12.14 -18.07
N GLY A 40 7.06 11.61 -18.88
CA GLY A 40 6.87 11.44 -20.32
C GLY A 40 6.22 10.12 -20.76
N LEU A 41 6.02 9.15 -19.85
CA LEU A 41 5.50 7.83 -20.19
C LEU A 41 3.98 7.77 -20.20
N HIS A 42 3.48 6.81 -20.96
CA HIS A 42 2.07 6.41 -20.99
C HIS A 42 2.01 4.89 -21.09
N PHE A 43 0.96 4.30 -20.54
CA PHE A 43 0.79 2.84 -20.53
C PHE A 43 -0.61 2.46 -21.04
N GLY A 44 -0.68 1.66 -22.09
CA GLY A 44 -1.90 1.00 -22.50
C GLY A 44 -2.33 -0.14 -21.57
N TYR A 45 -3.47 -0.74 -21.90
CA TYR A 45 -3.90 -1.99 -21.28
C TYR A 45 -2.85 -3.09 -21.52
N ASP A 46 -2.51 -3.83 -20.47
CA ASP A 46 -1.44 -4.85 -20.37
C ASP A 46 -0.01 -4.36 -20.67
N GLU A 47 0.20 -3.04 -20.73
CA GLU A 47 1.50 -2.45 -21.04
C GLU A 47 2.24 -1.99 -19.78
N GLY A 48 3.47 -2.47 -19.59
CA GLY A 48 4.28 -2.08 -18.44
C GLY A 48 3.63 -2.46 -17.11
N LEU A 49 4.27 -2.05 -16.01
CA LEU A 49 3.75 -2.40 -14.67
C LEU A 49 2.35 -1.81 -14.37
N PRO A 50 2.05 -0.52 -14.70
CA PRO A 50 0.71 0.01 -14.50
C PRO A 50 -0.37 -0.69 -15.33
N GLY A 51 -0.10 -0.96 -16.62
CA GLY A 51 -1.06 -1.60 -17.52
C GLY A 51 -1.33 -3.06 -17.16
N LYS A 52 -0.34 -3.79 -16.63
CA LYS A 52 -0.55 -5.16 -16.11
C LYS A 52 -1.46 -5.17 -14.88
N ALA A 53 -1.30 -4.22 -13.96
CA ALA A 53 -2.22 -4.08 -12.82
C ALA A 53 -3.64 -3.68 -13.27
N TRP A 54 -3.76 -2.80 -14.27
CA TRP A 54 -5.05 -2.49 -14.87
C TRP A 54 -5.71 -3.75 -15.47
N THR A 55 -4.94 -4.57 -16.16
CA THR A 55 -5.45 -5.77 -16.85
C THR A 55 -5.88 -6.87 -15.90
N SER A 56 -5.04 -7.15 -14.90
CA SER A 56 -5.32 -8.17 -13.89
C SER A 56 -6.46 -7.79 -12.95
N GLY A 57 -6.72 -6.49 -12.78
CA GLY A 57 -7.74 -5.98 -11.85
C GLY A 57 -7.31 -6.02 -10.38
N HIS A 58 -6.16 -6.61 -10.06
CA HIS A 58 -5.62 -6.77 -8.71
C HIS A 58 -4.18 -6.24 -8.63
N PRO A 59 -3.61 -6.09 -7.43
CA PRO A 59 -2.21 -5.67 -7.30
C PRO A 59 -1.25 -6.61 -8.01
N VAL A 60 -0.16 -6.07 -8.54
CA VAL A 60 0.92 -6.81 -9.22
C VAL A 60 2.25 -6.42 -8.61
N ILE A 61 3.03 -7.41 -8.19
CA ILE A 61 4.39 -7.23 -7.69
C ILE A 61 5.36 -7.55 -8.83
N LEU A 62 6.34 -6.69 -9.05
CA LEU A 62 7.46 -6.91 -9.96
C LEU A 62 8.75 -6.91 -9.14
N THR A 63 9.29 -8.10 -8.90
CA THR A 63 10.44 -8.36 -8.04
C THR A 63 11.80 -8.11 -8.72
N ARG A 64 11.80 -7.89 -10.05
CA ARG A 64 12.99 -7.59 -10.84
C ARG A 64 12.65 -6.77 -12.08
N PHE A 65 13.47 -5.77 -12.40
CA PHE A 65 13.28 -4.93 -13.58
C PHE A 65 13.98 -5.44 -14.84
N THR A 66 15.16 -6.03 -14.72
CA THR A 66 15.88 -6.62 -15.85
C THR A 66 15.12 -7.80 -16.44
N ASP A 67 15.18 -7.94 -17.77
CA ASP A 67 14.48 -8.99 -18.53
C ASP A 67 12.97 -9.07 -18.25
N SER A 68 12.36 -7.92 -17.94
CA SER A 68 10.93 -7.79 -17.66
C SER A 68 10.24 -6.83 -18.63
N TYR A 69 8.92 -6.72 -18.52
CA TYR A 69 8.11 -5.75 -19.26
C TYR A 69 8.26 -4.28 -18.75
N PHE A 70 9.15 -4.04 -17.78
CA PHE A 70 9.36 -2.70 -17.22
C PHE A 70 10.05 -1.76 -18.22
N ARG A 71 9.53 -0.53 -18.35
CA ARG A 71 9.91 0.37 -19.45
C ARG A 71 11.08 1.32 -19.16
N ARG A 72 11.61 1.33 -17.93
CA ARG A 72 12.63 2.28 -17.46
C ARG A 72 13.64 1.64 -16.52
N THR A 73 14.08 0.45 -16.90
CA THR A 73 14.97 -0.42 -16.12
C THR A 73 16.29 0.28 -15.75
N ASP A 74 16.98 0.88 -16.72
CA ASP A 74 18.27 1.53 -16.47
C ASP A 74 18.16 2.65 -15.45
N GLN A 75 17.10 3.47 -15.53
CA GLN A 75 16.86 4.56 -14.59
C GLN A 75 16.48 4.05 -13.21
N ALA A 76 15.69 2.98 -13.11
CA ALA A 76 15.38 2.35 -11.83
C ALA A 76 16.62 1.77 -11.16
N ILE A 77 17.49 1.10 -11.92
CA ILE A 77 18.77 0.57 -11.41
C ILE A 77 19.68 1.71 -10.96
N ALA A 78 19.84 2.75 -11.77
CA ALA A 78 20.64 3.93 -11.41
C ALA A 78 20.09 4.66 -10.16
N ALA A 79 18.78 4.59 -9.95
CA ALA A 79 18.09 5.11 -8.76
C ALA A 79 18.19 4.20 -7.52
N GLY A 80 18.75 2.99 -7.65
CA GLY A 80 18.81 2.00 -6.56
C GLY A 80 17.45 1.40 -6.20
N LEU A 81 16.50 1.39 -7.13
CA LEU A 81 15.20 0.73 -6.97
C LEU A 81 15.34 -0.74 -7.33
N THR A 82 14.66 -1.61 -6.59
CA THR A 82 14.79 -3.07 -6.75
C THR A 82 13.48 -3.79 -7.00
N CYS A 83 12.35 -3.21 -6.60
CA CYS A 83 11.04 -3.76 -6.94
C CYS A 83 9.99 -2.67 -7.18
N GLY A 84 8.93 -3.04 -7.90
CA GLY A 84 7.76 -2.21 -8.15
C GLY A 84 6.48 -2.95 -7.73
N VAL A 85 5.53 -2.24 -7.14
CA VAL A 85 4.21 -2.79 -6.77
C VAL A 85 3.15 -1.88 -7.36
N ALA A 86 2.40 -2.37 -8.34
CA ALA A 86 1.28 -1.64 -8.92
C ALA A 86 -0.02 -2.06 -8.24
N VAL A 87 -0.80 -1.07 -7.85
CA VAL A 87 -1.99 -1.20 -7.02
C VAL A 87 -3.13 -0.49 -7.76
N PRO A 88 -3.99 -1.22 -8.46
CA PRO A 88 -5.09 -0.61 -9.21
C PRO A 88 -6.25 -0.27 -8.25
N VAL A 89 -6.84 0.91 -8.41
CA VAL A 89 -7.99 1.36 -7.64
C VAL A 89 -9.18 1.43 -8.57
N PHE A 90 -10.23 0.66 -8.26
CA PHE A 90 -11.46 0.62 -9.03
C PHE A 90 -12.66 1.17 -8.24
N SER A 91 -13.59 1.79 -8.96
CA SER A 91 -14.94 2.06 -8.47
C SER A 91 -15.94 1.33 -9.37
N GLY A 92 -16.45 0.19 -8.89
CA GLY A 92 -17.15 -0.76 -9.75
C GLY A 92 -16.18 -1.32 -10.79
N GLU A 93 -16.56 -1.27 -12.07
CA GLU A 93 -15.73 -1.73 -13.20
C GLU A 93 -14.79 -0.63 -13.72
N PHE A 94 -14.90 0.59 -13.21
CA PHE A 94 -14.12 1.73 -13.70
C PHE A 94 -12.82 1.90 -12.92
N LEU A 95 -11.69 1.70 -13.60
CA LEU A 95 -10.38 2.05 -13.07
C LEU A 95 -10.32 3.57 -12.77
N GLN A 96 -10.03 3.92 -11.54
CA GLN A 96 -9.81 5.30 -11.09
C GLN A 96 -8.36 5.70 -11.31
N ALA A 97 -7.42 4.86 -10.86
CA ALA A 97 -5.99 5.04 -11.06
C ALA A 97 -5.22 3.75 -10.78
N VAL A 98 -3.95 3.71 -11.15
CA VAL A 98 -2.97 2.73 -10.66
C VAL A 98 -1.92 3.47 -9.86
N MET A 99 -1.81 3.15 -8.57
CA MET A 99 -0.71 3.61 -7.72
C MET A 99 0.46 2.65 -7.87
N VAL A 100 1.67 3.15 -8.12
CA VAL A 100 2.87 2.33 -8.21
C VAL A 100 3.85 2.72 -7.13
N LEU A 101 4.23 1.76 -6.30
CA LEU A 101 5.23 1.91 -5.25
C LEU A 101 6.54 1.33 -5.76
N PHE A 102 7.61 2.10 -5.71
CA PHE A 102 8.95 1.57 -5.92
C PHE A 102 9.70 1.53 -4.61
N CYS A 103 10.29 0.37 -4.35
CA CYS A 103 11.10 0.16 -3.17
C CYS A 103 12.57 0.07 -3.60
N GLY A 104 13.45 0.55 -2.72
CA GLY A 104 14.89 0.47 -2.91
C GLY A 104 15.50 -0.44 -1.88
N ASP A 105 16.56 -1.12 -2.30
CA ASP A 105 17.33 -2.00 -1.43
C ASP A 105 18.44 -1.18 -0.74
N ASP A 106 18.48 -1.27 0.58
CA ASP A 106 19.72 -1.11 1.32
C ASP A 106 20.09 -2.50 1.85
N GLU A 107 21.38 -2.88 1.88
CA GLU A 107 21.81 -4.22 2.33
C GLU A 107 21.32 -4.56 3.76
N ALA A 108 20.85 -3.55 4.50
CA ALA A 108 20.28 -3.65 5.83
C ALA A 108 18.74 -3.79 5.85
N HIS A 109 18.07 -3.75 4.69
CA HIS A 109 16.61 -3.68 4.62
C HIS A 109 15.99 -5.01 4.96
N VAL A 110 15.27 -5.05 6.08
CA VAL A 110 14.38 -6.16 6.37
C VAL A 110 12.94 -5.70 6.21
N GLY A 111 12.32 -6.19 5.14
CA GLY A 111 10.90 -6.01 4.89
C GLY A 111 10.41 -6.97 3.81
N ALA A 112 9.11 -7.13 3.73
CA ALA A 112 8.49 -7.91 2.68
C ALA A 112 7.20 -7.24 2.18
N ILE A 113 6.94 -7.40 0.89
CA ILE A 113 5.64 -7.11 0.30
C ILE A 113 5.10 -8.42 -0.25
N GLU A 114 3.91 -8.81 0.17
CA GLU A 114 3.32 -10.09 -0.21
C GLU A 114 1.94 -9.86 -0.82
N LEU A 115 1.63 -10.61 -1.88
CA LEU A 115 0.30 -10.67 -2.47
C LEU A 115 -0.29 -12.05 -2.22
N TRP A 116 -1.38 -12.07 -1.47
CA TRP A 116 -2.14 -13.27 -1.15
C TRP A 116 -3.45 -13.31 -1.93
N HIS A 117 -3.87 -14.50 -2.32
CA HIS A 117 -5.11 -14.70 -3.06
C HIS A 117 -5.88 -15.90 -2.52
N ASN A 118 -7.20 -15.74 -2.43
CA ASN A 118 -8.14 -16.83 -2.33
C ASN A 118 -9.17 -16.73 -3.46
N ASP A 119 -9.36 -17.86 -4.13
CA ASP A 119 -10.54 -18.15 -4.92
C ASP A 119 -11.41 -19.13 -4.12
N ALA A 120 -12.62 -18.69 -3.77
CA ALA A 120 -13.54 -19.45 -2.92
C ALA A 120 -14.06 -20.72 -3.60
N GLU A 121 -14.01 -20.81 -4.94
CA GLU A 121 -14.38 -22.02 -5.68
C GLU A 121 -13.29 -23.10 -5.58
N THR A 122 -12.04 -22.69 -5.40
CA THR A 122 -10.87 -23.57 -5.44
C THR A 122 -10.38 -23.97 -4.05
N SER A 123 -10.49 -23.09 -3.04
CA SER A 123 -9.88 -23.32 -1.72
C SER A 123 -10.60 -22.57 -0.59
N HIS A 124 -10.54 -23.13 0.62
CA HIS A 124 -10.97 -22.44 1.85
C HIS A 124 -9.86 -21.61 2.52
N GLU A 125 -8.65 -21.64 1.95
CA GLU A 125 -7.48 -20.92 2.43
C GLU A 125 -6.93 -20.00 1.32
N MET A 126 -6.26 -18.92 1.72
CA MET A 126 -5.49 -18.11 0.78
C MET A 126 -4.04 -18.59 0.69
N ALA A 127 -3.47 -18.45 -0.51
CA ALA A 127 -2.09 -18.78 -0.84
C ALA A 127 -1.32 -17.55 -1.28
N LEU A 128 0.01 -17.60 -1.14
CA LEU A 128 0.89 -16.57 -1.69
C LEU A 128 0.88 -16.70 -3.21
N VAL A 129 0.62 -15.58 -3.90
CA VAL A 129 0.75 -15.47 -5.36
C VAL A 129 2.14 -15.00 -5.72
N ASP A 130 2.57 -13.90 -5.10
CA ASP A 130 3.92 -13.37 -5.29
C ASP A 130 4.38 -12.56 -4.08
N GLY A 131 5.66 -12.25 -4.00
CA GLY A 131 6.19 -11.37 -2.97
C GLY A 131 7.65 -10.97 -3.19
N TYR A 132 8.01 -9.82 -2.65
CA TYR A 132 9.37 -9.33 -2.55
C TYR A 132 9.83 -9.42 -1.10
N TYR A 133 11.03 -9.96 -0.88
CA TYR A 133 11.55 -10.26 0.47
C TYR A 133 12.95 -9.67 0.72
N GLY A 134 13.48 -8.88 -0.22
CA GLY A 134 14.86 -8.39 -0.14
C GLY A 134 15.84 -9.54 0.01
N THR A 135 16.60 -9.54 1.10
CA THR A 135 17.61 -10.56 1.44
C THR A 135 17.08 -11.70 2.33
N ALA A 136 15.78 -11.72 2.64
CA ALA A 136 15.18 -12.66 3.60
C ALA A 136 14.73 -13.99 2.98
N ASP A 137 15.66 -14.73 2.35
CA ASP A 137 15.37 -15.98 1.59
C ASP A 137 14.58 -17.03 2.39
N MET A 138 14.93 -17.24 3.67
CA MET A 138 14.24 -18.22 4.52
C MET A 138 12.80 -17.80 4.81
N PHE A 139 12.58 -16.50 4.97
CA PHE A 139 11.24 -15.96 5.21
C PHE A 139 10.38 -16.09 3.94
N GLU A 140 10.95 -15.83 2.77
CA GLU A 140 10.32 -16.08 1.47
C GLU A 140 9.93 -17.55 1.31
N PHE A 141 10.87 -18.47 1.56
CA PHE A 141 10.62 -19.90 1.44
C PHE A 141 9.41 -20.33 2.29
N ASN A 142 9.35 -19.88 3.54
CA ASN A 142 8.25 -20.21 4.43
C ASN A 142 6.94 -19.52 4.04
N SER A 143 6.97 -18.28 3.53
CA SER A 143 5.78 -17.62 2.97
C SER A 143 5.18 -18.41 1.81
N ARG A 144 6.00 -18.87 0.85
CA ARG A 144 5.55 -19.63 -0.33
C ARG A 144 4.85 -20.95 0.04
N HIS A 145 5.26 -21.58 1.14
CA HIS A 145 4.70 -22.85 1.64
C HIS A 145 3.60 -22.66 2.69
N THR A 146 3.24 -21.42 3.03
CA THR A 146 2.17 -21.13 3.98
C THR A 146 0.83 -20.92 3.30
N ARG A 147 -0.23 -21.35 3.98
CA ARG A 147 -1.62 -21.04 3.65
C ARG A 147 -2.31 -20.45 4.87
N PHE A 148 -3.25 -19.54 4.65
CA PHE A 148 -3.99 -18.89 5.73
C PHE A 148 -5.49 -19.18 5.61
N PRO A 149 -6.09 -19.86 6.60
CA PRO A 149 -7.53 -19.93 6.74
C PRO A 149 -8.13 -18.54 6.98
N ARG A 150 -9.39 -18.36 6.56
CA ARG A 150 -10.14 -17.12 6.82
C ARG A 150 -10.20 -16.82 8.32
N GLY A 151 -9.67 -15.66 8.71
CA GLY A 151 -9.62 -15.19 10.10
C GLY A 151 -8.31 -15.48 10.86
N PHE A 152 -7.35 -16.17 10.25
CA PHE A 152 -6.09 -16.57 10.88
C PHE A 152 -4.87 -15.94 10.17
N GLY A 153 -3.86 -15.55 10.95
CA GLY A 153 -2.75 -14.74 10.44
C GLY A 153 -3.18 -13.34 9.98
N LEU A 154 -2.22 -12.50 9.61
CA LEU A 154 -2.53 -11.17 9.07
C LEU A 154 -3.37 -11.25 7.79
N PRO A 155 -2.97 -12.03 6.76
CA PRO A 155 -3.74 -12.09 5.50
C PRO A 155 -5.17 -12.64 5.70
N GLY A 156 -5.31 -13.75 6.45
CA GLY A 156 -6.62 -14.33 6.72
C GLY A 156 -7.54 -13.43 7.57
N ARG A 157 -7.00 -12.67 8.53
CA ARG A 157 -7.79 -11.68 9.30
C ARG A 157 -8.30 -10.55 8.42
N ILE A 158 -7.48 -10.05 7.50
CA ILE A 158 -7.90 -9.03 6.53
C ILE A 158 -8.99 -9.59 5.62
N TRP A 159 -8.85 -10.82 5.12
CA TRP A 159 -9.90 -11.49 4.34
C TRP A 159 -11.22 -11.61 5.11
N LYS A 160 -11.16 -11.99 6.40
CA LYS A 160 -12.36 -12.06 7.23
C LYS A 160 -13.01 -10.69 7.42
N ALA A 161 -12.22 -9.66 7.73
CA ALA A 161 -12.72 -8.33 8.06
C ALA A 161 -13.16 -7.52 6.83
N GLY A 162 -12.53 -7.74 5.67
CA GLY A 162 -12.72 -6.89 4.49
C GLY A 162 -12.22 -5.46 4.68
N LEU A 163 -11.35 -5.22 5.65
CA LEU A 163 -10.84 -3.90 6.03
C LEU A 163 -9.32 -3.96 6.22
N PRO A 164 -8.60 -2.84 6.00
CA PRO A 164 -7.19 -2.75 6.35
C PRO A 164 -6.94 -3.11 7.81
N LEU A 165 -5.78 -3.68 8.07
CA LEU A 165 -5.35 -4.04 9.41
C LEU A 165 -3.88 -3.67 9.62
N ILE A 166 -3.58 -3.15 10.80
CA ILE A 166 -2.21 -2.95 11.31
C ILE A 166 -2.03 -3.87 12.51
N ILE A 167 -0.99 -4.69 12.49
CA ILE A 167 -0.57 -5.54 13.61
C ILE A 167 0.82 -5.09 14.04
N LYS A 168 0.94 -4.76 15.32
CA LYS A 168 2.21 -4.45 16.00
C LYS A 168 2.69 -5.68 16.74
N ASP A 169 3.99 -5.71 17.05
CA ASP A 169 4.64 -6.71 17.89
C ASP A 169 4.25 -8.14 17.49
N LEU A 170 4.58 -8.50 16.25
CA LEU A 170 4.33 -9.83 15.65
C LEU A 170 4.84 -11.01 16.49
N HIS A 171 5.66 -10.75 17.52
CA HIS A 171 6.22 -11.71 18.46
C HIS A 171 5.22 -12.22 19.51
N ASP A 172 4.21 -11.43 19.88
CA ASP A 172 3.31 -11.76 21.01
C ASP A 172 1.94 -12.32 20.55
N ALA A 173 1.73 -12.37 19.23
CA ALA A 173 0.50 -12.88 18.66
C ALA A 173 0.60 -14.41 18.46
N ARG A 174 0.05 -15.20 19.40
CA ARG A 174 -0.31 -16.63 19.20
C ARG A 174 -1.20 -16.89 17.96
N SER A 175 -1.58 -15.83 17.24
CA SER A 175 -2.38 -15.80 16.02
C SER A 175 -1.59 -15.53 14.73
N PHE A 176 -0.26 -15.36 14.78
CA PHE A 176 0.57 -15.16 13.59
C PHE A 176 1.26 -16.47 13.18
N LEU A 177 0.79 -17.06 12.07
CA LEU A 177 1.46 -18.17 11.43
C LEU A 177 2.82 -17.65 10.93
N ARG A 178 3.94 -18.28 11.34
CA ARG A 178 5.35 -17.92 11.04
C ARG A 178 5.99 -16.79 11.86
N TRP A 179 5.53 -16.54 13.08
CA TRP A 179 6.12 -15.49 13.94
C TRP A 179 7.60 -15.71 14.24
N GLU A 180 8.04 -16.96 14.40
CA GLU A 180 9.46 -17.28 14.68
C GLU A 180 10.39 -16.84 13.54
N ASP A 181 9.95 -16.96 12.29
CA ASP A 181 10.77 -16.58 11.15
C ASP A 181 10.77 -15.07 10.92
N ALA A 182 9.60 -14.43 11.09
CA ALA A 182 9.50 -12.97 11.09
C ALA A 182 10.37 -12.35 12.19
N ALA A 183 10.41 -12.96 13.38
CA ALA A 183 11.25 -12.55 14.49
C ALA A 183 12.75 -12.67 14.20
N LYS A 184 13.19 -13.78 13.57
CA LYS A 184 14.60 -14.00 13.19
C LYS A 184 15.14 -12.91 12.27
N VAL A 185 14.29 -12.40 11.36
CA VAL A 185 14.68 -11.31 10.47
C VAL A 185 14.39 -9.92 11.08
N GLY A 186 13.62 -9.84 12.16
CA GLY A 186 13.34 -8.58 12.88
C GLY A 186 12.08 -7.84 12.42
N ILE A 187 11.21 -8.48 11.63
CA ILE A 187 9.92 -7.93 11.24
C ILE A 187 9.00 -7.86 12.48
N ASN A 188 8.46 -6.68 12.76
CA ASN A 188 7.60 -6.45 13.92
C ASN A 188 6.32 -5.65 13.61
N LEU A 189 6.22 -5.06 12.42
CA LEU A 189 5.04 -4.37 11.94
C LEU A 189 4.50 -5.09 10.69
N GLY A 190 3.19 -5.34 10.68
CA GLY A 190 2.48 -5.80 9.50
C GLY A 190 1.29 -4.90 9.21
N VAL A 191 1.23 -4.36 8.00
CA VAL A 191 0.07 -3.64 7.46
C VAL A 191 -0.48 -4.46 6.31
N GLY A 192 -1.79 -4.55 6.17
CA GLY A 192 -2.35 -5.14 4.96
C GLY A 192 -3.67 -4.55 4.53
N VAL A 193 -3.93 -4.67 3.24
CA VAL A 193 -5.03 -4.03 2.53
C VAL A 193 -5.78 -5.09 1.74
N PRO A 194 -7.09 -5.22 1.92
CA PRO A 194 -7.91 -6.10 1.10
C PRO A 194 -8.15 -5.49 -0.28
N TYR A 195 -8.14 -6.34 -1.30
CA TYR A 195 -8.55 -6.03 -2.66
C TYR A 195 -9.62 -7.03 -3.07
N ARG A 196 -10.79 -6.53 -3.49
CA ARG A 196 -11.90 -7.36 -3.96
C ARG A 196 -12.18 -7.03 -5.40
N THR A 197 -12.04 -8.05 -6.25
CA THR A 197 -12.33 -7.99 -7.68
C THR A 197 -13.48 -8.94 -7.96
N GLY A 198 -14.61 -8.44 -8.46
CA GLY A 198 -15.79 -9.28 -8.72
C GLY A 198 -16.40 -9.88 -7.45
N THR A 199 -17.22 -10.93 -7.61
CA THR A 199 -18.11 -11.37 -6.53
C THR A 199 -17.48 -12.29 -5.50
N ASP A 200 -16.41 -13.04 -5.80
CA ASP A 200 -15.96 -14.12 -4.88
C ASP A 200 -14.43 -14.30 -4.75
N GLN A 201 -13.62 -13.49 -5.43
CA GLN A 201 -12.16 -13.51 -5.26
C GLN A 201 -11.71 -12.47 -4.23
N THR A 202 -10.80 -12.89 -3.33
CA THR A 202 -10.19 -11.98 -2.37
C THR A 202 -8.68 -11.96 -2.52
N TRP A 203 -8.15 -10.76 -2.67
CA TRP A 203 -6.73 -10.47 -2.66
C TRP A 203 -6.37 -9.73 -1.38
N VAL A 204 -5.17 -9.95 -0.86
CA VAL A 204 -4.62 -9.19 0.25
C VAL A 204 -3.18 -8.81 -0.07
N LEU A 205 -2.92 -7.51 -0.10
CA LEU A 205 -1.57 -6.96 -0.19
C LEU A 205 -1.07 -6.69 1.24
N THR A 206 0.08 -7.24 1.62
CA THR A 206 0.69 -6.98 2.94
C THR A 206 2.05 -6.33 2.80
N PHE A 207 2.34 -5.41 3.71
CA PHE A 207 3.59 -4.71 3.93
C PHE A 207 4.12 -5.13 5.30
N LEU A 208 5.29 -5.74 5.34
CA LEU A 208 5.93 -6.24 6.54
C LEU A 208 7.26 -5.52 6.71
N SER A 209 7.52 -4.95 7.89
CA SER A 209 8.76 -4.20 8.11
C SER A 209 9.34 -4.41 9.49
N ALA A 210 10.65 -4.26 9.58
CA ALA A 210 11.36 -4.07 10.84
C ALA A 210 11.31 -2.60 11.28
N GLN A 211 11.41 -2.34 12.59
CA GLN A 211 11.43 -0.98 13.13
C GLN A 211 12.64 -0.16 12.68
N ALA A 212 13.78 -0.82 12.42
CA ALA A 212 14.98 -0.14 11.91
C ALA A 212 14.84 0.32 10.46
N THR A 213 13.97 -0.35 9.69
CA THR A 213 13.80 -0.13 8.25
C THR A 213 12.31 -0.08 7.89
N PRO A 214 11.58 0.92 8.40
CA PRO A 214 10.14 0.94 8.26
C PRO A 214 9.71 1.23 6.81
N ILE A 215 8.60 0.64 6.40
CA ILE A 215 8.03 0.86 5.06
C ILE A 215 7.55 2.29 4.87
N ALA A 216 6.96 2.86 5.93
CA ALA A 216 6.57 4.26 6.04
C ALA A 216 6.77 4.70 7.50
N ARG A 217 6.94 5.99 7.75
CA ARG A 217 7.16 6.51 9.11
C ARG A 217 5.90 6.47 9.97
N ARG A 218 4.72 6.47 9.34
CA ARG A 218 3.42 6.37 9.99
C ARG A 218 2.40 5.74 9.05
N PHE A 219 1.49 4.96 9.62
CA PHE A 219 0.26 4.47 8.98
C PHE A 219 -0.96 4.90 9.79
N GLU A 220 -2.04 5.24 9.10
CA GLU A 220 -3.34 5.56 9.67
C GLU A 220 -4.45 4.87 8.87
N ILE A 221 -5.41 4.28 9.57
CA ILE A 221 -6.63 3.72 8.99
C ILE A 221 -7.79 4.57 9.47
N TRP A 222 -8.52 5.13 8.51
CA TRP A 222 -9.73 5.91 8.72
C TRP A 222 -10.92 5.15 8.14
N VAL A 223 -12.05 5.12 8.84
CA VAL A 223 -13.27 4.46 8.37
C VAL A 223 -14.46 5.39 8.48
N PRO A 224 -15.48 5.28 7.61
CA PRO A 224 -16.74 6.00 7.80
C PRO A 224 -17.34 5.66 9.16
N ASP A 225 -17.88 6.66 9.84
CA ASP A 225 -18.75 6.46 11.00
C ASP A 225 -20.06 5.74 10.59
N GLU A 226 -20.87 5.35 11.58
CA GLU A 226 -22.12 4.62 11.33
C GLU A 226 -23.10 5.41 10.44
N ALA A 227 -23.17 6.73 10.63
CA ALA A 227 -23.97 7.64 9.81
C ALA A 227 -23.35 7.92 8.43
N ARG A 228 -22.10 7.52 8.20
CA ARG A 228 -21.29 7.80 7.01
C ARG A 228 -21.23 9.31 6.67
N SER A 229 -21.18 10.12 7.71
CA SER A 229 -21.12 11.58 7.68
C SER A 229 -19.69 12.11 7.85
N ALA A 230 -18.82 11.33 8.50
CA ALA A 230 -17.40 11.64 8.66
C ALA A 230 -16.54 10.38 8.61
N LEU A 231 -15.24 10.55 8.39
CA LEU A 231 -14.24 9.52 8.67
C LEU A 231 -13.75 9.66 10.11
N VAL A 232 -13.69 8.53 10.81
CA VAL A 232 -13.14 8.41 12.17
C VAL A 232 -11.88 7.55 12.17
N PHE A 233 -10.96 7.88 13.08
CA PHE A 233 -9.72 7.12 13.23
C PHE A 233 -10.02 5.73 13.78
N ARG A 234 -9.50 4.70 13.13
CA ARG A 234 -9.68 3.30 13.53
C ARG A 234 -8.43 2.72 14.18
N ALA A 235 -7.29 2.90 13.53
CA ALA A 235 -6.03 2.32 13.95
C ALA A 235 -4.87 3.04 13.28
N GLY A 236 -3.69 2.97 13.88
CA GLY A 236 -2.48 3.54 13.29
C GLY A 236 -1.23 3.10 14.02
N ASP A 237 -0.10 3.30 13.35
CA ASP A 237 1.23 3.11 13.90
C ASP A 237 2.14 4.25 13.49
N CYS A 238 3.05 4.65 14.37
CA CYS A 238 3.95 5.77 14.14
C CYS A 238 5.33 5.39 14.69
N SER A 239 6.36 5.49 13.85
CA SER A 239 7.74 5.20 14.25
C SER A 239 8.25 6.12 15.38
N GLY A 240 7.69 7.33 15.50
CA GLY A 240 7.91 8.24 16.62
C GLY A 240 7.15 7.90 17.91
N GLN A 241 6.50 6.73 17.99
CA GLN A 241 5.76 6.23 19.15
C GLN A 241 4.65 7.16 19.66
N THR A 242 4.09 7.99 18.78
CA THR A 242 2.93 8.82 19.09
C THR A 242 1.71 7.96 19.36
N ASP A 243 1.00 8.20 20.46
CA ASP A 243 -0.32 7.59 20.71
C ASP A 243 -1.38 8.22 19.79
N LEU A 244 -1.52 7.65 18.60
CA LEU A 244 -2.48 8.12 17.59
C LEU A 244 -3.94 7.94 18.04
N ALA A 245 -4.23 6.93 18.87
CA ALA A 245 -5.59 6.72 19.35
C ALA A 245 -6.02 7.86 20.27
N ALA A 246 -5.16 8.23 21.24
CA ALA A 246 -5.39 9.41 22.06
C ALA A 246 -5.40 10.69 21.23
N LEU A 247 -4.51 10.79 20.23
CA LEU A 247 -4.40 11.97 19.37
C LEU A 247 -5.68 12.26 18.57
N TYR A 248 -6.39 11.21 18.15
CA TYR A 248 -7.56 11.30 17.27
C TYR A 248 -8.91 10.94 17.93
N ALA A 249 -8.94 10.64 19.24
CA ALA A 249 -10.11 10.10 19.94
C ALA A 249 -11.46 10.83 19.71
N ALA A 250 -11.42 12.16 19.50
CA ALA A 250 -12.61 12.98 19.26
C ALA A 250 -12.54 13.77 17.95
N LYS A 251 -11.69 13.33 17.02
CA LYS A 251 -11.43 14.01 15.75
C LYS A 251 -12.04 13.22 14.60
N SER A 252 -12.47 13.93 13.58
CA SER A 252 -13.04 13.34 12.37
C SER A 252 -12.60 14.15 11.15
N ILE A 253 -12.72 13.54 9.98
CA ILE A 253 -12.41 14.17 8.70
C ILE A 253 -13.69 14.17 7.86
N ALA A 254 -14.11 15.36 7.43
CA ALA A 254 -15.29 15.52 6.60
C ALA A 254 -15.04 15.05 5.16
N LYS A 255 -16.12 14.71 4.45
CA LYS A 255 -16.03 14.37 3.03
C LYS A 255 -15.52 15.58 2.24
N GLY A 256 -14.45 15.38 1.46
CA GLY A 256 -13.76 16.43 0.72
C GLY A 256 -12.72 17.22 1.53
N GLU A 257 -12.55 16.95 2.82
CA GLU A 257 -11.56 17.64 3.65
C GLU A 257 -10.15 17.05 3.45
N GLY A 258 -9.24 17.88 2.94
CA GLY A 258 -7.86 17.48 2.70
C GLY A 258 -7.75 16.29 1.75
N SER A 259 -6.62 15.61 1.80
CA SER A 259 -6.34 14.49 0.89
C SER A 259 -7.15 13.23 1.27
N ILE A 260 -7.31 12.96 2.57
CA ILE A 260 -8.05 11.80 3.08
C ILE A 260 -9.56 11.94 2.80
N GLY A 261 -10.15 13.10 3.12
CA GLY A 261 -11.54 13.38 2.80
C GLY A 261 -11.78 13.52 1.29
N GLY A 262 -10.80 14.02 0.53
CA GLY A 262 -10.83 14.06 -0.93
C GLY A 262 -10.87 12.68 -1.58
N ALA A 263 -10.07 11.73 -1.09
CA ALA A 263 -10.13 10.34 -1.52
C ALA A 263 -11.49 9.70 -1.20
N TRP A 264 -12.10 10.04 -0.06
CA TRP A 264 -13.48 9.62 0.21
C TRP A 264 -14.51 10.26 -0.72
N ALA A 265 -14.32 11.53 -1.10
CA ALA A 265 -15.24 12.22 -1.99
C ALA A 265 -15.25 11.63 -3.40
N THR A 266 -14.08 11.21 -3.89
CA THR A 266 -13.86 10.89 -5.31
C THR A 266 -13.64 9.39 -5.57
N GLY A 267 -13.20 8.63 -4.58
CA GLY A 267 -12.67 7.27 -4.79
C GLY A 267 -11.27 7.24 -5.42
N MET A 268 -10.66 8.40 -5.69
CA MET A 268 -9.30 8.50 -6.21
C MET A 268 -8.30 8.36 -5.07
N PRO A 269 -7.22 7.58 -5.24
CA PRO A 269 -6.05 7.73 -4.39
C PRO A 269 -5.43 9.12 -4.54
N ALA A 270 -4.72 9.58 -3.52
CA ALA A 270 -4.10 10.89 -3.51
C ALA A 270 -2.64 10.84 -3.05
N LEU A 271 -1.82 11.72 -3.61
CA LEU A 271 -0.47 12.01 -3.17
C LEU A 271 -0.44 13.45 -2.70
N ASN A 272 0.19 13.69 -1.55
CA ASN A 272 0.40 15.02 -1.03
C ASN A 272 1.88 15.17 -0.69
N ASP A 273 2.56 16.08 -1.38
CA ASP A 273 3.98 16.38 -1.22
C ASP A 273 4.26 17.57 -0.29
N ASP A 274 3.22 18.28 0.15
CA ASP A 274 3.27 19.43 1.05
C ASP A 274 2.07 19.43 2.00
N LEU A 275 2.17 18.62 3.06
CA LEU A 275 1.14 18.50 4.10
C LEU A 275 0.79 19.84 4.78
N ALA A 276 1.66 20.86 4.73
CA ALA A 276 1.38 22.16 5.33
C ALA A 276 0.23 22.90 4.62
N ARG A 277 -0.10 22.52 3.38
CA ARG A 277 -1.25 23.04 2.62
C ARG A 277 -2.54 22.28 2.88
N ASP A 278 -2.46 21.13 3.51
CA ASP A 278 -3.61 20.31 3.85
C ASP A 278 -4.09 20.69 5.26
N GLY A 279 -5.22 21.39 5.30
CA GLY A 279 -5.82 21.86 6.55
C GLY A 279 -6.49 20.76 7.39
N SER A 280 -6.48 19.51 6.92
CA SER A 280 -7.10 18.41 7.66
C SER A 280 -6.37 18.13 8.96
N VAL A 281 -7.12 17.60 9.92
CA VAL A 281 -6.55 17.29 11.23
C VAL A 281 -5.46 16.21 11.16
N ALA A 282 -5.51 15.29 10.19
CA ALA A 282 -4.47 14.30 10.00
C ALA A 282 -3.16 14.95 9.54
N ALA A 283 -3.23 15.82 8.53
CA ALA A 283 -2.07 16.54 7.99
C ALA A 283 -1.41 17.44 9.04
N LEU A 284 -2.18 18.25 9.76
CA LEU A 284 -1.66 19.13 10.82
C LEU A 284 -0.88 18.35 11.90
N GLN A 285 -1.41 17.22 12.34
CA GLN A 285 -0.75 16.38 13.35
C GLN A 285 0.48 15.65 12.80
N ALA A 286 0.47 15.26 11.53
CA ALA A 286 1.62 14.69 10.86
C ALA A 286 2.75 15.74 10.70
N CYS A 287 2.43 16.97 10.30
CA CYS A 287 3.38 18.09 10.24
C CYS A 287 4.01 18.40 11.59
N ALA A 288 3.22 18.40 12.66
CA ALA A 288 3.73 18.59 14.03
C ALA A 288 4.73 17.49 14.45
N SER A 289 4.70 16.34 13.78
CA SER A 289 5.63 15.21 13.99
C SER A 289 6.79 15.20 12.98
N GLY A 290 6.97 16.26 12.19
CA GLY A 290 8.02 16.39 11.18
C GLY A 290 7.82 15.48 9.96
N LEU A 291 6.57 15.17 9.60
CA LEU A 291 6.19 14.51 8.36
C LEU A 291 5.70 15.57 7.38
N SER A 292 6.08 15.46 6.11
CA SER A 292 5.73 16.44 5.06
C SER A 292 4.98 15.83 3.88
N GLN A 293 5.01 14.51 3.74
CA GLN A 293 4.43 13.79 2.61
C GLN A 293 3.45 12.73 3.06
N MET A 294 2.40 12.51 2.27
CA MET A 294 1.36 11.52 2.54
C MET A 294 0.89 10.86 1.26
N VAL A 295 0.61 9.57 1.36
CA VAL A 295 -0.08 8.78 0.35
C VAL A 295 -1.40 8.32 0.94
N VAL A 296 -2.45 8.42 0.13
CA VAL A 296 -3.82 8.05 0.51
C VAL A 296 -4.34 7.00 -0.46
N LEU A 297 -4.73 5.85 0.08
CA LEU A 297 -5.28 4.72 -0.65
C LEU A 297 -6.70 4.43 -0.17
N PRO A 298 -7.73 4.71 -0.98
CA PRO A 298 -9.09 4.35 -0.66
C PRO A 298 -9.29 2.84 -0.82
N VAL A 299 -9.95 2.22 0.15
CA VAL A 299 -10.40 0.83 0.09
C VAL A 299 -11.88 0.83 -0.21
N ILE A 300 -12.21 0.39 -1.42
CA ILE A 300 -13.55 0.44 -1.98
C ILE A 300 -14.06 -1.00 -2.10
N GLY A 301 -15.19 -1.29 -1.46
CA GLY A 301 -15.91 -2.56 -1.59
C GLY A 301 -17.36 -2.28 -1.94
N ASN A 302 -17.99 -3.09 -2.79
CA ASN A 302 -19.40 -2.91 -3.20
C ASN A 302 -19.74 -1.47 -3.64
N ALA A 303 -18.88 -0.88 -4.47
CA ALA A 303 -19.00 0.50 -4.98
C ALA A 303 -19.12 1.58 -3.88
N ARG A 304 -18.62 1.31 -2.68
CA ARG A 304 -18.61 2.26 -1.56
C ARG A 304 -17.24 2.27 -0.87
N LEU A 305 -16.86 3.41 -0.31
CA LEU A 305 -15.68 3.49 0.52
C LEU A 305 -15.92 2.73 1.84
N ASP A 306 -15.11 1.71 2.11
CA ASP A 306 -15.12 0.94 3.36
C ASP A 306 -14.04 1.45 4.34
N ALA A 307 -12.89 1.90 3.83
CA ALA A 307 -11.82 2.52 4.62
C ALA A 307 -10.91 3.42 3.76
N VAL A 308 -10.06 4.21 4.41
CA VAL A 308 -8.91 4.87 3.81
C VAL A 308 -7.67 4.43 4.58
N LEU A 309 -6.66 3.93 3.88
CA LEU A 309 -5.31 3.77 4.41
C LEU A 309 -4.48 4.99 4.00
N ALA A 310 -3.92 5.70 4.98
CA ALA A 310 -2.94 6.74 4.74
C ALA A 310 -1.59 6.30 5.30
N TRP A 311 -0.51 6.62 4.59
CA TRP A 311 0.84 6.47 5.11
C TRP A 311 1.71 7.67 4.78
N TYR A 312 2.70 7.90 5.64
CA TYR A 312 3.51 9.10 5.64
C TYR A 312 4.98 8.73 5.48
N LEU A 313 5.65 9.40 4.56
CA LEU A 313 7.04 9.17 4.20
C LEU A 313 7.97 10.14 4.93
#